data_AF-A0A2K3LDY1-F1
#
_entry.id   AF-A0A2K3LDY1-F1
#
_cell.length_a   1.000
_cell.length_b   1.000
_cell.length_c   1.000
_cell.angle_alpha   90.00
_cell.angle_beta   90.00
_cell.angle_gamma   90.00
#
_symmetry.space_group_name_H-M   'P 1'
#
loop_
_entity.id
_entity.type
_entity.pdbx_description
1 polymer ?
#
loop_
_entity_poly.entity_id
_entity_poly.type
_entity_poly.pdbx_seq_one_letter_code
_entity_poly.pdbx_strand_id
1 'polypeptide(L)'
;MACIDRASPALKQILLKLYRAEKSIEIDHHLYEFGSVEYHIQSQASNPLVAYLSLSIPPLCHGTLPNTLSSYTIEKIKGICPNLVEIEEPAREGFQLTLKLNLDHIPRNKDYVKVIEDISTIQSVILSSQLKEILWNVNSDDAVQGMYKPIKVVYHPREPFFVIRQPQKIIAIFPIRFKEKSDVIIATAFFQELVDVGNSDKWIKTPPCSWSAIPPPELRGEAFEDLNTNGGL
;
A
#
# COMPACT_ATOMS: atom_id res chain seq x y z
N MET A 1 -19.73 -1.09 -0.80
CA MET A 1 -18.78 -0.79 0.30
C MET A 1 -18.43 0.69 0.23
N ALA A 2 -18.38 1.39 1.37
CA ALA A 2 -17.99 2.80 1.41
C ALA A 2 -16.47 3.00 1.62
N CYS A 3 -15.77 1.99 2.14
CA CYS A 3 -14.33 1.99 2.36
C CYS A 3 -13.68 0.84 1.56
N ILE A 4 -12.43 1.03 1.12
CA ILE A 4 -11.61 -0.01 0.48
C ILE A 4 -11.01 -0.90 1.59
N ASP A 5 -11.02 -2.22 1.37
CA ASP A 5 -10.42 -3.19 2.30
C ASP A 5 -8.89 -3.14 2.26
N ARG A 6 -8.24 -3.41 3.39
CA ARG A 6 -6.79 -3.57 3.47
C ARG A 6 -6.33 -4.92 2.95
N ALA A 7 -7.19 -5.92 3.04
CA ALA A 7 -6.90 -7.25 2.50
C ALA A 7 -7.12 -7.25 0.98
N SER A 8 -6.16 -7.78 0.24
CA SER A 8 -6.31 -8.05 -1.18
C SER A 8 -7.48 -9.02 -1.38
N PRO A 9 -8.57 -8.61 -2.09
CA PRO A 9 -9.71 -9.47 -2.30
C PRO A 9 -9.37 -10.63 -3.24
N ALA A 10 -8.50 -10.41 -4.23
CA ALA A 10 -8.11 -11.44 -5.18
C ALA A 10 -7.18 -12.48 -4.53
N LEU A 11 -6.18 -12.05 -3.75
CA LEU A 11 -5.33 -12.96 -2.98
C LEU A 11 -6.17 -13.77 -1.99
N LYS A 12 -7.08 -13.12 -1.26
CA LYS A 12 -8.00 -13.79 -0.33
C LYS A 12 -8.80 -14.89 -1.02
N GLN A 13 -9.34 -14.63 -2.21
CA GLN A 13 -10.10 -15.62 -2.97
C GLN A 13 -9.24 -16.81 -3.41
N ILE A 14 -8.02 -16.57 -3.89
CA ILE A 14 -7.09 -17.64 -4.31
C ILE A 14 -6.70 -18.52 -3.11
N LEU A 15 -6.32 -17.91 -1.98
CA LEU A 15 -5.95 -18.63 -0.77
C LEU A 15 -7.15 -19.41 -0.18
N LEU A 16 -8.36 -18.84 -0.21
CA LEU A 16 -9.58 -19.56 0.17
C LEU A 16 -9.84 -20.77 -0.72
N LYS A 17 -9.61 -20.64 -2.03
CA LYS A 17 -9.78 -21.73 -2.99
C LYS A 17 -8.77 -22.85 -2.73
N LEU A 18 -7.51 -22.51 -2.46
CA LEU A 18 -6.47 -23.48 -2.08
C LEU A 18 -6.83 -24.21 -0.80
N TYR A 19 -7.19 -23.47 0.25
CA TYR A 19 -7.49 -24.06 1.55
C TYR A 19 -8.73 -24.95 1.54
N ARG A 20 -9.76 -24.60 0.77
CA ARG A 20 -11.02 -25.36 0.67
C ARG A 20 -10.95 -26.54 -0.28
N ALA A 21 -9.83 -26.74 -0.98
CA ALA A 21 -9.70 -27.80 -1.95
C ALA A 21 -9.75 -29.18 -1.28
N GLU A 22 -10.71 -30.02 -1.66
CA GLU A 22 -10.83 -31.40 -1.15
C GLU A 22 -9.71 -32.32 -1.68
N LYS A 23 -9.13 -31.97 -2.83
CA LYS A 23 -8.00 -32.67 -3.47
C LYS A 23 -6.82 -31.73 -3.56
N SER A 24 -5.60 -32.28 -3.64
CA SER A 24 -4.41 -31.49 -3.91
C SER A 24 -4.59 -30.72 -5.23
N ILE A 25 -4.55 -29.39 -5.15
CA ILE A 25 -4.59 -28.51 -6.32
C ILE A 25 -3.18 -27.95 -6.49
N GLU A 26 -2.66 -28.11 -7.70
CA GLU A 26 -1.50 -27.37 -8.17
C GLU A 26 -1.97 -26.03 -8.71
N ILE A 27 -1.37 -24.95 -8.24
CA ILE A 27 -1.56 -23.63 -8.82
C ILE A 27 -0.21 -23.02 -9.16
N ASP A 28 -0.22 -22.26 -10.25
CA ASP A 28 0.82 -21.34 -10.61
C ASP A 28 0.11 -20.10 -11.17
N HIS A 29 -0.03 -19.07 -10.33
CA HIS A 29 -0.86 -17.91 -10.62
C HIS A 29 -0.11 -16.61 -10.36
N HIS A 30 -0.06 -15.76 -11.37
CA HIS A 30 0.34 -14.37 -11.25
C HIS A 30 -0.90 -13.49 -11.11
N LEU A 31 -0.84 -12.53 -10.19
CA LEU A 31 -1.88 -11.53 -9.94
C LEU A 31 -1.23 -10.15 -9.88
N TYR A 32 -1.84 -9.19 -10.56
CA TYR A 32 -1.45 -7.78 -10.53
C TYR A 32 -2.52 -6.97 -9.82
N GLU A 33 -2.12 -6.17 -8.84
CA GLU A 33 -3.01 -5.29 -8.07
C GLU A 33 -2.59 -3.83 -8.14
N PHE A 34 -3.45 -2.98 -7.58
CA PHE A 34 -3.25 -1.54 -7.51
C PHE A 34 -1.89 -1.21 -6.86
N GLY A 35 -1.21 -0.19 -7.42
CA GLY A 35 0.13 0.21 -6.97
C GLY A 35 1.26 -0.63 -7.57
N SER A 36 1.05 -1.20 -8.77
CA SER A 36 2.03 -2.03 -9.48
C SER A 36 2.54 -3.20 -8.65
N VAL A 37 1.67 -3.78 -7.83
CA VAL A 37 1.99 -4.94 -7.00
C VAL A 37 1.79 -6.20 -7.82
N GLU A 38 2.79 -7.08 -7.76
CA GLU A 38 2.72 -8.41 -8.34
C GLU A 38 2.78 -9.46 -7.24
N TYR A 39 1.83 -10.39 -7.30
CA TYR A 39 1.82 -11.61 -6.53
C TYR A 39 2.07 -12.80 -7.45
N HIS A 40 2.85 -13.75 -6.97
CA HIS A 40 2.99 -15.07 -7.57
C HIS A 40 2.67 -16.12 -6.53
N ILE A 41 1.62 -16.90 -6.77
CA ILE A 41 1.13 -17.92 -5.85
C ILE A 41 1.36 -19.29 -6.48
N GLN A 42 2.13 -20.12 -5.80
CA GLN A 42 2.46 -21.47 -6.26
C GLN A 42 2.14 -22.51 -5.19
N SER A 43 1.52 -23.61 -5.57
CA SER A 43 1.40 -24.83 -4.76
C SER A 43 1.65 -26.04 -5.64
N GLN A 44 2.27 -27.08 -5.11
CA GLN A 44 2.55 -28.31 -5.85
C GLN A 44 1.62 -29.44 -5.42
N ALA A 45 1.18 -30.28 -6.36
CA ALA A 45 0.35 -31.44 -6.03
C ALA A 45 1.06 -32.45 -5.11
N SER A 46 2.39 -32.51 -5.16
CA SER A 46 3.25 -33.36 -4.31
C SER A 46 3.30 -32.90 -2.85
N ASN A 47 3.06 -31.62 -2.58
CA ASN A 47 3.04 -31.05 -1.23
C ASN A 47 1.88 -30.05 -1.08
N PRO A 48 0.63 -30.54 -0.99
CA PRO A 48 -0.55 -29.69 -1.00
C PRO A 48 -0.75 -28.87 0.28
N LEU A 49 0.01 -29.17 1.34
CA LEU A 49 -0.05 -28.47 2.61
C LEU A 49 0.82 -27.21 2.62
N VAL A 50 1.62 -27.00 1.58
CA VAL A 50 2.50 -25.84 1.46
C VAL A 50 2.14 -25.06 0.20
N ALA A 51 1.96 -23.75 0.37
CA ALA A 51 1.89 -22.81 -0.73
C ALA A 51 2.99 -21.77 -0.58
N TYR A 52 3.44 -21.22 -1.70
CA TYR A 52 4.40 -20.14 -1.76
C TYR A 52 3.72 -18.91 -2.31
N LEU A 53 3.95 -17.78 -1.66
CA LEU A 53 3.45 -16.47 -2.03
C LEU A 53 4.64 -15.55 -2.20
N SER A 54 5.02 -15.27 -3.43
CA SER A 54 6.07 -14.32 -3.78
C SER A 54 5.47 -12.97 -4.14
N LEU A 55 6.13 -11.88 -3.73
CA LEU A 55 5.65 -10.52 -3.90
C LEU A 55 6.73 -9.60 -4.45
N SER A 56 6.32 -8.73 -5.36
CA SER A 56 7.10 -7.59 -5.84
C SER A 56 6.30 -6.32 -5.64
N ILE A 57 6.85 -5.38 -4.86
CA ILE A 57 6.21 -4.10 -4.56
C ILE A 57 7.22 -2.98 -4.78
N PRO A 58 6.93 -2.00 -5.65
CA PRO A 58 7.85 -0.87 -5.84
C PRO A 58 8.10 -0.12 -4.52
N PRO A 59 9.33 0.36 -4.27
CA PRO A 59 9.59 1.21 -3.12
C PRO A 59 8.83 2.52 -3.25
N LEU A 60 8.24 2.98 -2.14
CA LEU A 60 7.48 4.22 -2.08
C LEU A 60 8.30 5.49 -2.38
N CYS A 61 9.63 5.46 -2.27
CA CYS A 61 10.50 6.59 -2.62
C CYS A 61 11.69 6.13 -3.45
N HIS A 62 12.01 6.84 -4.53
CA HIS A 62 13.20 6.58 -5.34
C HIS A 62 14.46 7.12 -4.64
N GLY A 63 15.51 6.30 -4.57
CA GLY A 63 16.87 6.75 -4.24
C GLY A 63 17.39 6.51 -2.82
N THR A 64 16.62 5.86 -1.92
CA THR A 64 17.07 5.66 -0.52
C THR A 64 16.80 4.29 0.09
N LEU A 65 16.08 3.39 -0.60
CA LEU A 65 15.80 2.05 -0.10
C LEU A 65 16.39 1.01 -1.06
N PRO A 66 17.20 0.04 -0.57
CA PRO A 66 17.62 -1.09 -1.39
C PRO A 66 16.38 -1.86 -1.91
N ASN A 67 16.53 -2.64 -2.98
CA ASN A 67 15.49 -3.57 -3.47
C ASN A 67 15.07 -4.63 -2.43
N THR A 68 15.60 -4.56 -1.22
CA THR A 68 15.35 -5.45 -0.09
C THR A 68 14.44 -4.77 0.93
N LEU A 69 13.51 -5.52 1.51
CA LEU A 69 12.67 -5.03 2.59
C LEU A 69 13.50 -4.65 3.81
N SER A 70 13.09 -3.60 4.52
CA SER A 70 13.73 -3.17 5.76
C SER A 70 13.51 -4.17 6.90
N SER A 71 14.42 -4.20 7.88
CA SER A 71 14.26 -5.04 9.07
C SER A 71 12.95 -4.75 9.81
N TYR A 72 12.52 -3.49 9.84
CA TYR A 72 11.22 -3.11 10.42
C TYR A 72 10.05 -3.78 9.70
N THR A 73 10.07 -3.76 8.35
CA THR A 73 9.04 -4.39 7.54
C THR A 73 9.04 -5.92 7.71
N ILE A 74 10.21 -6.54 7.72
CA ILE A 74 10.36 -7.99 7.94
C ILE A 74 9.77 -8.41 9.30
N GLU A 75 10.05 -7.68 10.38
CA GLU A 75 9.47 -7.97 11.69
C GLU A 75 7.95 -7.80 11.72
N LYS A 76 7.40 -6.83 10.97
CA LYS A 76 5.95 -6.69 10.81
C LYS A 76 5.33 -7.87 10.07
N ILE A 77 6.00 -8.39 9.05
CA ILE A 77 5.54 -9.54 8.27
C ILE A 77 5.58 -10.82 9.12
N LYS A 78 6.65 -11.07 9.88
CA LYS A 78 6.73 -12.20 10.82
C LYS A 78 5.62 -12.19 11.87
N GLY A 79 5.14 -10.99 12.23
CA GLY A 79 4.00 -10.82 13.12
C GLY A 79 2.65 -11.24 12.50
N ILE A 80 2.57 -11.39 11.18
CA ILE A 80 1.38 -11.89 10.48
C ILE A 80 1.34 -13.41 10.64
N CYS A 81 0.39 -13.90 11.44
CA CYS A 81 0.17 -15.33 11.63
C CYS A 81 1.49 -16.14 11.86
N PRO A 82 2.21 -15.94 12.98
CA PRO A 82 3.59 -16.40 13.16
C PRO A 82 3.83 -17.91 12.99
N ASN A 83 2.78 -18.73 13.17
CA ASN A 83 2.88 -20.18 13.02
C ASN A 83 2.62 -20.67 11.59
N LEU A 84 2.18 -19.79 10.69
CA LEU A 84 1.72 -20.13 9.34
C LEU A 84 2.57 -19.53 8.24
N VAL A 85 3.23 -18.39 8.53
CA VAL A 85 4.00 -17.64 7.55
C VAL A 85 5.47 -17.74 7.91
N GLU A 86 6.24 -18.37 7.02
CA GLU A 86 7.69 -18.43 7.08
C GLU A 86 8.27 -17.61 5.92
N ILE A 87 9.25 -16.76 6.16
CA ILE A 87 9.94 -16.02 5.09
C ILE A 87 11.00 -16.95 4.49
N GLU A 88 10.91 -17.20 3.18
CA GLU A 88 11.89 -17.97 2.43
C GLU A 88 13.06 -17.07 2.01
N GLU A 89 14.28 -17.46 2.38
CA GLU A 89 15.51 -16.73 2.07
C GLU A 89 16.49 -17.65 1.29
N PRO A 90 16.98 -17.23 0.11
CA PRO A 90 16.64 -15.99 -0.59
C PRO A 90 15.21 -16.02 -1.18
N ALA A 91 14.64 -14.85 -1.44
CA ALA A 91 13.41 -14.73 -2.20
C ALA A 91 13.56 -15.35 -3.61
N ARG A 92 12.45 -15.83 -4.18
CA ARG A 92 12.42 -16.38 -5.54
C ARG A 92 12.79 -15.32 -6.57
N GLU A 93 13.37 -15.78 -7.68
CA GLU A 93 13.84 -14.92 -8.76
C GLU A 93 12.72 -13.99 -9.26
N GLY A 94 13.04 -12.69 -9.37
CA GLY A 94 12.09 -11.66 -9.78
C GLY A 94 11.26 -11.04 -8.65
N PHE A 95 11.35 -11.55 -7.41
CA PHE A 95 10.56 -11.08 -6.27
C PHE A 95 11.43 -10.55 -5.12
N GLN A 96 10.86 -9.63 -4.34
CA GLN A 96 11.53 -9.03 -3.18
C GLN A 96 11.26 -9.81 -1.88
N LEU A 97 10.17 -10.59 -1.87
CA LEU A 97 9.72 -11.37 -0.73
C LEU A 97 9.16 -12.68 -1.24
N THR A 98 9.46 -13.79 -0.56
CA THR A 98 8.72 -15.04 -0.72
C THR A 98 8.33 -15.56 0.64
N LEU A 99 7.04 -15.88 0.78
CA LEU A 99 6.44 -16.45 1.96
C LEU A 99 6.08 -17.90 1.70
N LYS A 100 6.57 -18.80 2.54
CA LYS A 100 6.10 -20.17 2.63
C LYS A 100 4.94 -20.21 3.61
N LEU A 101 3.77 -20.55 3.09
CA LEU A 101 2.51 -20.66 3.81
C LEU A 101 2.27 -22.11 4.18
N ASN A 102 2.21 -22.41 5.49
CA ASN A 102 1.83 -23.72 5.97
C ASN A 102 0.32 -23.81 6.16
N LEU A 103 -0.37 -24.46 5.22
CA LEU A 103 -1.82 -24.52 5.14
C LEU A 103 -2.42 -25.50 6.17
N ASP A 104 -1.64 -26.46 6.68
CA ASP A 104 -2.09 -27.41 7.71
C ASP A 104 -2.34 -26.74 9.08
N HIS A 105 -1.65 -25.63 9.34
CA HIS A 105 -1.73 -24.83 10.56
C HIS A 105 -2.90 -23.83 10.51
N ILE A 106 -3.63 -23.74 9.38
CA ILE A 106 -4.86 -22.94 9.29
C ILE A 106 -5.99 -23.66 10.04
N PRO A 107 -6.65 -23.02 11.02
CA PRO A 107 -7.72 -23.63 11.82
C PRO A 107 -8.87 -24.16 10.96
N ARG A 108 -9.32 -25.40 11.17
CA ARG A 108 -10.46 -25.99 10.42
C ARG A 108 -11.85 -25.46 10.82
N ASN A 109 -11.92 -24.58 11.82
CA ASN A 109 -13.15 -23.96 12.29
C ASN A 109 -13.49 -22.69 11.47
N LYS A 110 -14.46 -21.87 11.86
CA LYS A 110 -14.80 -20.66 11.09
C LYS A 110 -13.69 -19.59 11.06
N ASP A 111 -12.61 -19.74 11.83
CA ASP A 111 -11.56 -18.74 11.96
C ASP A 111 -10.57 -18.75 10.78
N TYR A 112 -10.56 -19.78 9.91
CA TYR A 112 -9.68 -19.78 8.72
C TYR A 112 -9.89 -18.56 7.82
N VAL A 113 -11.13 -18.05 7.74
CA VAL A 113 -11.45 -16.89 6.89
C VAL A 113 -10.67 -15.67 7.37
N LYS A 114 -10.59 -15.48 8.69
CA LYS A 114 -9.86 -14.38 9.30
C LYS A 114 -8.35 -14.55 9.13
N VAL A 115 -7.83 -15.77 9.30
CA VAL A 115 -6.41 -16.06 9.07
C VAL A 115 -6.00 -15.77 7.62
N ILE A 116 -6.80 -16.22 6.65
CA ILE A 116 -6.53 -15.95 5.24
C ILE A 116 -6.68 -14.46 4.91
N GLU A 117 -7.62 -13.77 5.54
CA GLU A 117 -7.77 -12.32 5.44
C GLU A 117 -6.53 -11.60 5.98
N ASP A 118 -6.02 -11.99 7.15
CA ASP A 118 -4.81 -11.44 7.76
C ASP A 118 -3.59 -11.62 6.83
N ILE A 119 -3.40 -12.83 6.25
CA ILE A 119 -2.35 -13.08 5.23
C ILE A 119 -2.54 -12.15 4.02
N SER A 120 -3.79 -11.93 3.61
CA SER A 120 -4.11 -11.09 2.45
C SER A 120 -3.86 -9.60 2.70
N THR A 121 -3.54 -9.17 3.93
CA THR A 121 -3.15 -7.78 4.25
C THR A 121 -1.69 -7.46 3.99
N ILE A 122 -0.88 -8.43 3.54
CA ILE A 122 0.58 -8.32 3.40
C ILE A 122 1.05 -7.07 2.65
N GLN A 123 0.39 -6.70 1.54
CA GLN A 123 0.70 -5.47 0.79
C GLN A 123 0.50 -4.22 1.66
N SER A 124 -0.64 -4.13 2.35
CA SER A 124 -0.93 -3.00 3.23
C SER A 124 0.08 -2.91 4.38
N VAL A 125 0.58 -4.04 4.89
CA VAL A 125 1.63 -4.09 5.92
C VAL A 125 2.94 -3.57 5.37
N ILE A 126 3.35 -3.98 4.16
CA ILE A 126 4.57 -3.50 3.51
C ILE A 126 4.49 -1.99 3.24
N LEU A 127 3.43 -1.53 2.56
CA LEU A 127 3.26 -0.11 2.22
C LEU A 127 3.18 0.78 3.46
N SER A 128 2.44 0.36 4.49
CA SER A 128 2.35 1.13 5.73
C SER A 128 3.66 1.14 6.52
N SER A 129 4.48 0.09 6.38
CA SER A 129 5.81 0.05 7.00
C SER A 129 6.77 0.99 6.30
N GLN A 130 6.83 0.95 4.97
CA GLN A 130 7.63 1.90 4.18
C GLN A 130 7.22 3.35 4.47
N LEU A 131 5.92 3.65 4.51
CA LEU A 131 5.44 5.00 4.82
C LEU A 131 5.85 5.45 6.23
N LYS A 132 5.78 4.57 7.24
CA LYS A 132 6.24 4.89 8.60
C LYS A 132 7.72 5.17 8.65
N GLU A 133 8.53 4.39 7.94
CA GLU A 133 9.97 4.59 7.88
C GLU A 133 10.33 5.90 7.19
N ILE A 134 9.67 6.22 6.07
CA ILE A 134 9.78 7.52 5.41
C ILE A 134 9.45 8.63 6.42
N LEU A 135 8.33 8.52 7.13
CA LEU A 135 7.92 9.52 8.11
C LEU A 135 8.92 9.66 9.27
N TRP A 136 9.48 8.55 9.79
CA TRP A 136 10.45 8.56 10.89
C TRP A 136 11.81 9.13 10.50
N ASN A 137 12.32 8.75 9.32
CA ASN A 137 13.68 9.08 8.87
C ASN A 137 13.85 10.55 8.44
N VAL A 138 12.77 11.31 8.31
CA VAL A 138 12.77 12.75 7.94
C VAL A 138 13.28 13.65 9.07
N ASN A 139 13.64 13.08 10.22
CA ASN A 139 14.03 13.82 11.41
C ASN A 139 15.49 14.32 11.45
N SER A 140 16.31 14.16 10.41
CA SER A 140 17.75 14.39 10.58
C SER A 140 18.36 15.67 10.02
N ASP A 141 17.81 16.45 9.06
CA ASP A 141 18.60 17.64 8.62
C ASP A 141 17.99 18.82 7.82
N ASP A 142 16.71 18.87 7.42
CA ASP A 142 16.27 19.92 6.45
C ASP A 142 15.41 21.04 7.06
N ALA A 143 15.93 21.71 8.10
CA ALA A 143 15.41 23.01 8.55
C ALA A 143 16.27 24.17 8.06
N VAL A 144 16.78 24.10 6.83
CA VAL A 144 17.46 25.24 6.22
C VAL A 144 16.38 26.20 5.70
N GLN A 145 16.22 27.35 6.36
CA GLN A 145 15.35 28.49 5.96
C GLN A 145 13.83 28.31 6.10
N GLY A 146 13.33 27.40 6.95
CA GLY A 146 11.88 27.30 7.24
C GLY A 146 11.03 26.74 6.11
N MET A 147 11.64 26.26 5.02
CA MET A 147 10.96 25.49 3.99
C MET A 147 11.12 23.99 4.29
N TYR A 148 10.01 23.34 4.62
CA TYR A 148 9.98 21.89 4.78
C TYR A 148 9.97 21.24 3.40
N LYS A 149 10.99 20.44 3.11
CA LYS A 149 11.13 19.78 1.81
C LYS A 149 10.04 18.72 1.61
N PRO A 150 9.28 18.76 0.51
CA PRO A 150 8.34 17.70 0.16
C PRO A 150 9.07 16.38 -0.11
N ILE A 151 8.45 15.29 0.32
CA ILE A 151 8.89 13.94 0.01
C ILE A 151 7.93 13.39 -1.02
N LYS A 152 8.43 13.14 -2.22
CA LYS A 152 7.67 12.49 -3.29
C LYS A 152 7.51 11.01 -2.98
N VAL A 153 6.28 10.58 -2.76
CA VAL A 153 5.88 9.20 -2.54
C VAL A 153 5.22 8.65 -3.79
N VAL A 154 5.77 7.58 -4.36
CA VAL A 154 5.36 6.95 -5.62
C VAL A 154 4.81 5.55 -5.33
N TYR A 155 3.50 5.42 -5.18
CA TYR A 155 2.84 4.11 -5.11
C TYR A 155 2.40 3.62 -6.50
N HIS A 156 2.23 4.52 -7.46
CA HIS A 156 1.98 4.21 -8.86
C HIS A 156 2.78 5.18 -9.75
N PRO A 157 3.42 4.74 -10.85
CA PRO A 157 4.40 5.55 -11.58
C PRO A 157 3.90 6.90 -12.10
N ARG A 158 2.57 7.07 -12.27
CA ARG A 158 1.96 8.30 -12.80
C ARG A 158 1.17 9.08 -11.75
N GLU A 159 1.11 8.58 -10.53
CA GLU A 159 0.25 9.11 -9.46
C GLU A 159 1.07 9.22 -8.17
N PRO A 160 2.12 10.08 -8.16
CA PRO A 160 2.82 10.37 -6.92
C PRO A 160 1.91 11.21 -6.00
N PHE A 161 2.19 11.15 -4.70
CA PHE A 161 1.70 12.12 -3.74
C PHE A 161 2.87 12.66 -2.93
N PHE A 162 2.67 13.80 -2.29
CA PHE A 162 3.73 14.46 -1.54
C PHE A 162 3.42 14.45 -0.06
N VAL A 163 4.44 14.16 0.75
CA VAL A 163 4.36 14.22 2.20
C VAL A 163 5.31 15.31 2.70
N ILE A 164 4.79 16.20 3.53
CA ILE A 164 5.54 17.31 4.10
C ILE A 164 5.41 17.25 5.60
N ARG A 165 6.54 17.04 6.28
CA ARG A 165 6.59 16.96 7.75
C ARG A 165 6.90 18.34 8.32
N GLN A 166 5.99 18.86 9.13
CA GLN A 166 6.17 20.08 9.93
C GLN A 166 6.23 19.71 11.43
N PRO A 167 6.71 20.59 12.33
CA PRO A 167 6.88 20.29 13.74
C PRO A 167 5.59 19.85 14.45
N GLN A 168 4.44 20.37 14.03
CA GLN A 168 3.14 20.13 14.67
C GLN A 168 2.15 19.33 13.81
N LYS A 169 2.46 19.10 12.52
CA LYS A 169 1.55 18.42 11.60
C LYS A 169 2.30 17.76 10.45
N ILE A 170 1.64 16.79 9.82
CA ILE A 170 2.05 16.20 8.55
C ILE A 170 1.02 16.61 7.51
N ILE A 171 1.48 17.11 6.36
CA ILE A 171 0.64 17.44 5.22
C ILE A 171 0.84 16.36 4.17
N ALA A 172 -0.25 15.79 3.66
CA ALA A 172 -0.23 14.93 2.50
C ALA A 172 -0.99 15.62 1.36
N ILE A 173 -0.35 15.77 0.21
CA ILE A 173 -0.91 16.45 -0.96
C ILE A 173 -1.00 15.44 -2.10
N PHE A 174 -2.19 15.29 -2.69
CA PHE A 174 -2.46 14.28 -3.72
C PHE A 174 -2.75 14.97 -5.06
N PRO A 175 -1.75 15.09 -5.95
CA PRO A 175 -1.98 15.51 -7.33
C PRO A 175 -2.89 14.51 -8.07
N ILE A 176 -4.11 14.93 -8.43
CA ILE A 176 -5.13 14.05 -9.01
C ILE A 176 -5.25 14.25 -10.51
N ARG A 177 -5.18 13.15 -11.27
CA ARG A 177 -5.33 13.14 -12.72
C ARG A 177 -6.45 12.21 -13.14
N PHE A 178 -7.43 12.75 -13.86
CA PHE A 178 -8.50 11.98 -14.49
C PHE A 178 -8.23 11.80 -15.98
N LYS A 179 -8.53 10.61 -16.51
CA LYS A 179 -8.45 10.35 -17.96
C LYS A 179 -9.62 11.01 -18.67
N GLU A 180 -10.82 10.85 -18.12
CA GLU A 180 -12.06 11.35 -18.71
C GLU A 180 -12.41 12.74 -18.17
N LYS A 181 -12.87 13.63 -19.05
CA LYS A 181 -13.31 14.97 -18.66
C LYS A 181 -14.55 14.94 -17.78
N SER A 182 -15.43 13.96 -17.96
CA SER A 182 -16.60 13.75 -17.10
C SER A 182 -16.21 13.50 -15.65
N ASP A 183 -15.14 12.73 -15.44
CA ASP A 183 -14.67 12.37 -14.11
C ASP A 183 -14.14 13.59 -13.37
N VAL A 184 -13.53 14.54 -14.08
CA VAL A 184 -13.13 15.84 -13.50
C VAL A 184 -14.35 16.56 -12.91
N ILE A 185 -15.45 16.64 -13.65
CA ILE A 185 -16.67 17.34 -13.20
C ILE A 185 -17.26 16.65 -11.96
N ILE A 186 -17.36 15.32 -12.00
CA ILE A 186 -17.90 14.53 -10.89
C ILE A 186 -17.00 14.67 -9.66
N ALA A 187 -15.69 14.54 -9.84
CA ALA A 187 -14.72 14.59 -8.76
C ALA A 187 -14.63 15.98 -8.12
N THR A 188 -14.67 17.05 -8.89
CA THR A 188 -14.68 18.42 -8.33
C THR A 188 -15.88 18.63 -7.42
N ALA A 189 -17.08 18.19 -7.81
CA ALA A 189 -18.27 18.26 -6.95
C ALA A 189 -18.08 17.43 -5.67
N PHE A 190 -17.52 16.22 -5.79
CA PHE A 190 -17.22 15.36 -4.64
C PHE A 190 -16.18 15.97 -3.68
N PHE A 191 -15.11 16.56 -4.20
CA PHE A 191 -14.08 17.20 -3.37
C PHE A 191 -14.59 18.43 -2.66
N GLN A 192 -15.46 19.22 -3.30
CA GLN A 192 -16.09 20.36 -2.63
C GLN A 192 -16.91 19.92 -1.42
N GLU A 193 -17.75 18.89 -1.57
CA GLU A 193 -18.52 18.30 -0.46
C GLU A 193 -17.60 17.72 0.63
N LEU A 194 -16.50 17.06 0.24
CA LEU A 194 -15.53 16.52 1.19
C LEU A 194 -14.88 17.63 2.04
N VAL A 195 -14.54 18.77 1.43
CA VAL A 195 -13.99 19.94 2.13
C VAL A 195 -15.04 20.55 3.06
N ASP A 196 -16.28 20.71 2.60
CA ASP A 196 -17.35 21.33 3.40
C ASP A 196 -17.72 20.46 4.61
N VAL A 197 -17.82 19.14 4.42
CA VAL A 197 -18.11 18.20 5.51
C VAL A 197 -16.90 18.06 6.44
N GLY A 198 -15.71 17.88 5.89
CA GLY A 198 -14.47 17.65 6.64
C GLY A 198 -14.07 18.81 7.55
N ASN A 199 -14.48 20.04 7.21
CA ASN A 199 -14.21 21.23 8.01
C ASN A 199 -15.41 21.68 8.86
N SER A 200 -16.48 20.89 8.94
CA SER A 200 -17.61 21.20 9.82
C SER A 200 -17.32 20.88 11.30
N ASP A 201 -18.00 21.57 12.22
CA ASP A 201 -17.83 21.39 13.67
C ASP A 201 -18.06 19.94 14.13
N LYS A 202 -18.90 19.19 13.39
CA LYS A 202 -19.17 17.77 13.67
C LYS A 202 -17.93 16.89 13.54
N TRP A 203 -16.96 17.30 12.72
CA TRP A 203 -15.76 16.55 12.39
C TRP A 203 -14.47 17.24 12.87
N ILE A 204 -14.54 18.10 13.89
CA ILE A 204 -13.37 18.88 14.39
C ILE A 204 -12.14 18.05 14.81
N LYS A 205 -12.32 16.74 15.07
CA LYS A 205 -11.24 15.80 15.42
C LYS A 205 -10.59 15.11 14.20
N THR A 206 -11.15 15.27 12.99
CA THR A 206 -10.56 14.69 11.78
C THR A 206 -9.46 15.58 11.21
N PRO A 207 -8.52 15.03 10.44
CA PRO A 207 -7.56 15.86 9.72
C PRO A 207 -8.28 16.87 8.82
N PRO A 208 -7.86 18.15 8.80
CA PRO A 208 -8.44 19.12 7.89
C PRO A 208 -8.16 18.71 6.45
N CYS A 209 -9.11 18.97 5.57
CA CYS A 209 -9.02 18.70 4.14
C CYS A 209 -9.23 19.99 3.35
N SER A 210 -8.46 20.16 2.29
CA SER A 210 -8.57 21.27 1.34
C SER A 210 -8.44 20.73 -0.07
N TRP A 211 -9.07 21.40 -1.02
CA TRP A 211 -8.92 21.12 -2.44
C TRP A 211 -8.55 22.41 -3.17
N SER A 212 -7.63 22.32 -4.13
CA SER A 212 -7.23 23.44 -4.97
C SER A 212 -6.96 22.99 -6.40
N ALA A 213 -7.40 23.80 -7.37
CA ALA A 213 -7.02 23.60 -8.77
C ALA A 213 -5.55 23.98 -9.05
N ILE A 214 -4.90 24.71 -8.14
CA ILE A 214 -3.53 25.21 -8.29
C ILE A 214 -2.62 24.56 -7.23
N PRO A 215 -1.42 24.09 -7.59
CA PRO A 215 -0.45 23.55 -6.63
C PRO A 215 -0.16 24.53 -5.48
N PRO A 216 -0.18 24.07 -4.23
CA PRO A 216 0.06 24.94 -3.09
C PRO A 216 1.54 25.34 -2.99
N PRO A 217 1.87 26.47 -2.31
CA PRO A 217 3.23 26.99 -2.20
C PRO A 217 4.26 25.99 -1.68
N GLU A 218 3.83 25.02 -0.88
CA GLU A 218 4.67 23.98 -0.31
C GLU A 218 5.28 23.05 -1.36
N LEU A 219 4.68 22.95 -2.56
CA LEU A 219 5.21 22.16 -3.69
C LEU A 219 6.06 22.98 -4.66
N ARG A 220 6.44 24.22 -4.32
CA ARG A 220 7.33 25.02 -5.18
C ARG A 220 8.68 24.33 -5.37
N GLY A 221 9.09 24.19 -6.62
CA GLY A 221 10.36 23.56 -7.00
C GLY A 221 10.22 22.09 -7.40
N GLU A 222 9.06 21.46 -7.15
CA GLU A 222 8.77 20.12 -7.66
C GLU A 222 8.60 20.13 -9.19
N ALA A 223 8.81 18.96 -9.81
CA ALA A 223 8.76 18.82 -11.27
C ALA A 223 7.36 19.16 -11.81
N PHE A 224 7.31 19.94 -12.90
CA PHE A 224 6.05 20.35 -13.53
C PHE A 224 5.16 19.15 -13.89
N GLU A 225 5.76 18.05 -14.31
CA GLU A 225 5.08 16.79 -14.65
C GLU A 225 4.24 16.25 -13.48
N ASP A 226 4.77 16.35 -12.26
CA ASP A 226 4.14 15.87 -11.03
C ASP A 226 3.04 16.82 -10.54
N LEU A 227 3.11 18.10 -10.91
CA LEU A 227 2.15 19.13 -10.51
C LEU A 227 1.07 19.42 -11.56
N ASN A 228 1.27 19.00 -12.80
CA ASN A 228 0.30 19.16 -13.88
C ASN A 228 -0.88 18.20 -13.67
N THR A 229 -1.97 18.72 -13.11
CA THR A 229 -3.18 17.99 -12.78
C THR A 229 -4.40 18.62 -13.46
N ASN A 230 -5.42 17.80 -13.76
CA ASN A 230 -6.73 18.26 -14.21
C ASN A 230 -7.83 18.06 -13.15
N GLY A 231 -7.55 17.30 -12.08
CA GLY A 231 -8.46 17.09 -10.95
C GLY A 231 -8.17 17.97 -9.74
N GLY A 232 -7.11 18.78 -9.77
CA GLY A 232 -6.62 19.56 -8.63
C GLY A 232 -5.69 18.76 -7.71
N LEU A 233 -5.51 19.27 -6.50
CA LEU A 233 -4.66 18.76 -5.43
C LEU A 233 -5.33 18.88 -4.06
#